data_AF-A0A920T0G3-F1
#
_entry.id   AF-A0A920T0G3-F1
#
_cell.length_a   1.000
_cell.length_b   1.000
_cell.length_c   1.000
_cell.angle_alpha   90.00
_cell.angle_beta   90.00
_cell.angle_gamma   90.00
#
_symmetry.space_group_name_H-M   'P 1'
#
loop_
_entity.id
_entity.type
_entity.pdbx_description
1 polymer ?
#
loop_
_entity_poly.entity_id
_entity_poly.type
_entity_poly.pdbx_seq_one_letter_code
_entity_poly.pdbx_strand_id
1 'polypeptide(L)'
;MRRLNVGVKYVSAPSFSPINESQHSEHIGLINKADHVVLCPMAVGMNNLRNIHAAAEGSSLFVIDSPDGQISDYTGGKALELRRSMIERNGSIQSHLCCSSWPVHCGKILGI
;
A
#
# COMPACT_ATOMS: atom_id res chain seq x y z
N MET A 1 19.85 -1.38 -7.61
CA MET A 1 18.84 -1.58 -6.56
C MET A 1 19.26 -0.78 -5.33
N ARG A 2 18.46 0.20 -4.88
CA ARG A 2 18.79 1.03 -3.70
C ARG A 2 18.28 0.30 -2.44
N ARG A 3 19.09 0.21 -1.39
CA ARG A 3 18.71 -0.37 -0.08
C ARG A 3 18.71 0.77 0.95
N LEU A 4 17.70 0.83 1.80
CA LEU A 4 17.77 1.65 3.01
C LEU A 4 18.76 0.99 3.99
N ASN A 5 19.28 1.77 4.94
CA ASN A 5 20.23 1.29 5.96
C ASN A 5 19.66 0.21 6.92
N VAL A 6 18.40 -0.17 6.70
CA VAL A 6 17.64 -1.23 7.40
C VAL A 6 17.48 -2.51 6.57
N GLY A 7 18.16 -2.64 5.43
CA GLY A 7 18.19 -3.88 4.63
C GLY A 7 16.95 -4.15 3.77
N VAL A 8 16.00 -3.22 3.72
CA VAL A 8 14.74 -3.36 2.97
C VAL A 8 14.92 -2.97 1.50
N LYS A 9 14.30 -3.76 0.61
CA LYS A 9 14.18 -3.47 -0.82
C LYS A 9 12.99 -2.54 -1.04
N TYR A 10 13.18 -1.47 -1.79
CA TYR A 10 12.12 -0.51 -2.11
C TYR A 10 12.33 0.07 -3.51
N VAL A 11 11.24 0.50 -4.13
CA VAL A 11 11.27 1.27 -5.37
C VAL A 11 11.14 2.75 -5.00
N SER A 12 12.12 3.56 -5.42
CA SER A 12 12.14 4.99 -5.12
C SER A 12 11.60 5.80 -6.31
N ALA A 13 10.77 6.80 -6.01
CA ALA A 13 10.38 7.85 -6.94
C ALA A 13 10.52 9.23 -6.26
N PRO A 14 10.78 10.31 -7.02
CA PRO A 14 10.73 11.65 -6.47
C PRO A 14 9.32 11.98 -5.97
N SER A 15 9.22 12.76 -4.90
CA SER A 15 7.93 13.18 -4.36
C SER A 15 7.08 13.87 -5.42
N PHE A 16 5.78 13.60 -5.39
CA PHE A 16 4.76 14.17 -6.29
C PHE A 16 5.00 13.93 -7.79
N SER A 17 5.95 13.06 -8.17
CA SER A 17 6.22 12.74 -9.57
C SER A 17 5.47 11.49 -10.01
N PRO A 18 5.10 11.36 -11.30
CA PRO A 18 4.55 10.14 -11.85
C PRO A 18 5.51 8.96 -11.69
N ILE A 19 4.95 7.77 -11.44
CA ILE A 19 5.70 6.50 -11.46
C ILE A 19 5.96 6.10 -12.91
N ASN A 20 7.23 6.00 -13.28
CA ASN A 20 7.65 5.57 -14.62
C ASN A 20 7.58 4.05 -14.81
N GLU A 21 7.74 3.58 -16.05
CA GLU A 21 7.60 2.15 -16.39
C GLU A 21 8.60 1.24 -15.67
N SER A 22 9.85 1.67 -15.52
CA SER A 22 10.87 0.87 -14.82
C SER A 22 10.52 0.72 -13.35
N GLN A 23 10.08 1.80 -12.70
CA GLN A 23 9.66 1.79 -11.29
C GLN A 23 8.42 0.90 -11.10
N HIS A 24 7.44 1.03 -11.98
CA HIS A 24 6.22 0.24 -11.90
C HIS A 24 6.50 -1.26 -12.11
N SER A 25 7.35 -1.59 -13.08
CA SER A 25 7.77 -2.97 -13.34
C SER A 25 8.53 -3.57 -12.15
N GLU A 26 9.43 -2.80 -11.52
CA GLU A 26 10.12 -3.25 -10.30
C GLU A 26 9.13 -3.46 -9.15
N HIS A 27 8.13 -2.59 -9.00
CA HIS A 27 7.09 -2.68 -7.97
C HIS A 27 6.23 -3.95 -8.12
N ILE A 28 5.76 -4.25 -9.33
CA ILE A 28 5.06 -5.51 -9.65
C ILE A 28 5.95 -6.71 -9.34
N GLY A 29 7.24 -6.63 -9.70
CA GLY A 29 8.21 -7.69 -9.40
C GLY A 29 8.42 -7.94 -7.90
N LEU A 30 8.22 -6.93 -7.04
CA LEU A 30 8.22 -7.10 -5.59
C LEU A 30 6.90 -7.69 -5.09
N ILE A 31 5.76 -7.21 -5.60
CA ILE A 31 4.43 -7.74 -5.26
C ILE A 31 4.35 -9.25 -5.56
N ASN A 32 4.79 -9.67 -6.75
CA ASN A 32 4.74 -11.07 -7.17
C ASN A 32 5.65 -12.01 -6.35
N LYS A 33 6.62 -11.45 -5.63
CA LYS A 33 7.54 -12.22 -4.76
C LYS A 33 7.13 -12.17 -3.29
N ALA A 34 6.16 -11.33 -2.95
CA ALA A 34 5.71 -11.19 -1.58
C ALA A 34 4.72 -12.30 -1.23
N ASP A 35 4.89 -12.90 -0.07
CA ASP A 35 3.88 -13.83 0.47
C ASP A 35 2.56 -13.09 0.75
N HIS A 36 2.67 -11.83 1.19
CA HIS A 36 1.56 -10.95 1.50
C HIS A 36 1.83 -9.50 1.08
N VAL A 37 0.81 -8.83 0.58
CA VAL A 37 0.77 -7.40 0.29
C VAL A 37 -0.07 -6.72 1.36
N VAL A 38 0.43 -5.60 1.88
CA VAL A 38 -0.31 -4.77 2.85
C VAL A 38 -0.54 -3.40 2.23
N LEU A 39 -1.80 -3.00 2.11
CA LEU A 39 -2.21 -1.68 1.67
C LEU A 39 -2.60 -0.82 2.87
N CYS A 40 -1.77 0.17 3.19
CA CYS A 40 -2.02 1.11 4.28
C CYS A 40 -3.01 2.22 3.86
N PRO A 41 -3.71 2.86 4.82
CA PRO A 41 -4.49 4.05 4.55
C PRO A 41 -3.53 5.20 4.20
N MET A 42 -3.47 5.57 2.92
CA MET A 42 -2.59 6.62 2.40
C MET A 42 -3.34 7.51 1.43
N ALA A 43 -2.82 8.73 1.22
CA ALA A 43 -3.31 9.62 0.17
C ALA A 43 -3.04 9.02 -1.22
N VAL A 44 -4.07 9.02 -2.07
CA VAL A 44 -3.97 8.49 -3.44
C VAL A 44 -4.30 9.61 -4.43
N GLY A 45 -3.42 9.80 -5.40
CA GLY A 45 -3.60 10.72 -6.51
C GLY A 45 -3.23 10.07 -7.83
N MET A 46 -3.33 10.82 -8.93
CA MET A 46 -3.09 10.29 -10.27
C MET A 46 -1.69 9.65 -10.42
N ASN A 47 -0.70 10.16 -9.68
CA ASN A 47 0.69 9.72 -9.80
C ASN A 47 1.00 8.38 -9.12
N ASN A 48 0.21 7.94 -8.14
CA ASN A 48 0.41 6.66 -7.44
C ASN A 48 -0.74 5.65 -7.63
N LEU A 49 -1.85 6.04 -8.28
CA LEU A 49 -3.01 5.17 -8.53
C LEU A 49 -2.62 3.85 -9.21
N ARG A 50 -1.69 3.87 -10.17
CA ARG A 50 -1.22 2.64 -10.84
C ARG A 50 -0.58 1.63 -9.89
N ASN A 51 0.08 2.08 -8.82
CA ASN A 51 0.65 1.18 -7.83
C ASN A 51 -0.43 0.56 -6.94
N ILE A 52 -1.52 1.29 -6.66
CA ILE A 52 -2.68 0.75 -5.93
C ILE A 52 -3.36 -0.34 -6.76
N HIS A 53 -3.50 -0.14 -8.08
CA HIS A 53 -3.95 -1.20 -8.99
C HIS A 53 -3.04 -2.42 -8.93
N ALA A 54 -1.72 -2.25 -8.98
CA ALA A 54 -0.79 -3.38 -8.87
C ALA A 54 -0.94 -4.14 -7.54
N ALA A 55 -1.13 -3.43 -6.43
CA ALA A 55 -1.36 -4.06 -5.12
C ALA A 55 -2.67 -4.87 -5.09
N ALA A 56 -3.70 -4.41 -5.80
CA ALA A 56 -5.00 -5.10 -5.92
C ALA A 56 -4.92 -6.45 -6.65
N GLU A 57 -3.86 -6.66 -7.44
CA GLU A 57 -3.58 -7.90 -8.17
C GLU A 57 -2.63 -8.85 -7.40
N GLY A 58 -2.17 -8.45 -6.20
CA GLY A 58 -1.34 -9.31 -5.36
C GLY A 58 -2.09 -10.57 -4.91
N SER A 59 -1.40 -11.71 -4.89
CA SER A 59 -2.02 -13.02 -4.57
C SER A 59 -2.62 -13.10 -3.16
N SER A 60 -2.07 -12.34 -2.22
CA SER A 60 -2.60 -12.19 -0.86
C SER A 60 -2.51 -10.72 -0.46
N LEU A 61 -3.67 -10.10 -0.21
CA LEU A 61 -3.77 -8.68 0.11
C LEU A 61 -4.49 -8.47 1.44
N PHE A 62 -3.87 -7.70 2.32
CA PHE A 62 -4.47 -7.13 3.52
C PHE A 62 -4.67 -5.62 3.31
N VAL A 63 -5.91 -5.16 3.50
CA VAL A 63 -6.22 -3.73 3.47
C VAL A 63 -6.32 -3.22 4.91
N ILE A 64 -5.49 -2.23 5.25
CA ILE A 64 -5.58 -1.55 6.54
C ILE A 64 -6.50 -0.34 6.41
N ASP A 65 -7.47 -0.23 7.31
CA ASP A 65 -8.39 0.89 7.43
C ASP A 65 -7.86 1.97 8.35
N SER A 66 -8.05 3.22 7.93
CA SER A 66 -7.92 4.34 8.85
C SER A 66 -9.01 4.25 9.93
N PRO A 67 -8.79 4.85 11.11
CA PRO A 67 -9.77 4.77 12.20
C PRO A 67 -11.15 5.33 11.82
N ASP A 68 -11.20 6.27 10.88
CA ASP A 68 -12.40 6.90 10.36
C ASP A 68 -12.87 6.30 9.01
N GLY A 69 -12.18 5.27 8.50
CA GLY A 69 -12.48 4.61 7.23
C GLY A 69 -12.22 5.45 5.98
N GLN A 70 -11.59 6.62 6.13
CA GLN A 70 -11.34 7.56 5.03
C GLN A 70 -9.88 7.58 4.58
N ILE A 71 -9.70 7.79 3.27
CA ILE A 71 -8.41 8.14 2.67
C ILE A 71 -8.56 9.44 1.88
N SER A 72 -7.48 10.21 1.74
CA SER A 72 -7.47 11.36 0.86
C SER A 72 -7.40 10.90 -0.60
N ASP A 73 -8.52 11.04 -1.33
CA ASP A 73 -8.62 10.70 -2.75
C ASP A 73 -8.55 11.95 -3.65
N TYR A 74 -7.47 12.05 -4.42
CA TYR A 74 -7.21 13.09 -5.42
C TYR A 74 -7.37 12.60 -6.86
N THR A 75 -8.11 11.50 -7.06
CA THR A 75 -8.35 10.85 -8.36
C THR A 75 -9.80 11.01 -8.85
N GLY A 76 -10.63 11.74 -8.10
CA GLY A 76 -12.05 11.92 -8.40
C GLY A 76 -12.90 10.70 -8.08
N GLY A 77 -12.55 9.93 -7.06
CA GLY A 77 -13.33 8.77 -6.58
C GLY A 77 -12.81 7.41 -7.03
N LYS A 78 -11.87 7.36 -7.98
CA LYS A 78 -11.33 6.08 -8.50
C LYS A 78 -10.59 5.29 -7.43
N ALA A 79 -9.83 5.98 -6.57
CA ALA A 79 -9.11 5.33 -5.49
C ALA A 79 -10.07 4.76 -4.44
N LEU A 80 -11.14 5.49 -4.11
CA LEU A 80 -12.18 5.01 -3.20
C LEU A 80 -12.92 3.80 -3.77
N GLU A 81 -13.26 3.82 -5.06
CA GLU A 81 -13.92 2.69 -5.74
C GLU A 81 -13.04 1.44 -5.73
N LEU A 82 -11.77 1.58 -6.12
CA LEU A 82 -10.80 0.49 -6.12
C LEU A 82 -10.61 -0.06 -4.69
N ARG A 83 -10.49 0.82 -3.71
CA ARG A 83 -10.35 0.44 -2.30
C ARG A 83 -11.57 -0.31 -1.79
N ARG A 84 -12.78 0.17 -2.08
CA ARG A 84 -14.02 -0.52 -1.72
C ARG A 84 -14.05 -1.93 -2.31
N SER A 85 -13.71 -2.09 -3.59
CA SER A 85 -13.62 -3.40 -4.23
C SER A 85 -12.60 -4.34 -3.56
N MET A 86 -11.45 -3.82 -3.12
CA MET A 86 -10.47 -4.62 -2.37
C MET A 86 -11.02 -5.05 -1.01
N ILE A 87 -11.70 -4.16 -0.29
CA ILE A 87 -12.31 -4.47 1.02
C ILE A 87 -13.44 -5.49 0.88
N GLU A 88 -14.28 -5.36 -0.14
CA GLU A 88 -15.35 -6.33 -0.41
C GLU A 88 -14.80 -7.73 -0.70
N ARG A 89 -13.65 -7.83 -1.37
CA ARG A 89 -12.99 -9.12 -1.72
C ARG A 89 -12.18 -9.71 -0.57
N ASN A 90 -11.49 -8.88 0.21
CA ASN A 90 -10.44 -9.32 1.15
C ASN A 90 -10.76 -9.02 2.62
N GLY A 91 -11.80 -8.24 2.91
CA GLY A 91 -12.01 -7.60 4.21
C GLY A 91 -11.03 -6.45 4.46
N SER A 92 -11.20 -5.77 5.60
CA SER A 92 -10.26 -4.77 6.10
C SER A 92 -9.87 -5.04 7.55
N ILE A 93 -8.66 -4.60 7.91
CA ILE A 93 -8.15 -4.62 9.29
C ILE A 93 -8.11 -3.18 9.78
N GLN A 94 -8.75 -2.92 10.91
CA GLN A 94 -8.69 -1.60 11.54
C GLN A 94 -7.26 -1.28 11.98
N SER A 95 -6.74 -0.09 11.62
CA SER A 95 -5.37 0.33 11.97
C SER A 95 -5.10 0.29 13.48
N HIS A 96 -6.08 0.65 14.31
CA HIS A 96 -5.95 0.57 15.76
C HIS A 96 -5.90 -0.87 16.29
N LEU A 97 -6.42 -1.84 15.52
CA LEU A 97 -6.34 -3.27 15.85
C LEU A 97 -5.03 -3.91 15.37
N CYS A 98 -4.33 -3.33 14.39
CA CYS A 98 -3.06 -3.85 13.88
C CYS A 98 -1.98 -3.95 14.98
N CYS A 99 -2.06 -3.10 16.01
CA CYS A 99 -1.16 -3.15 17.16
C CYS A 99 -1.61 -4.16 18.24
N SER A 100 -2.91 -4.49 18.32
CA SER A 100 -3.45 -5.38 19.38
C SER A 100 -3.49 -6.86 18.98
N SER A 101 -3.50 -7.18 17.68
CA SER A 101 -3.61 -8.57 17.19
C SER A 101 -2.26 -9.21 16.80
N TRP A 102 -1.17 -8.44 16.77
CA TRP A 102 0.21 -8.93 16.56
C TRP A 102 1.10 -8.61 17.77
N PRO A 103 1.19 -9.51 18.77
CA PRO A 103 1.93 -9.24 20.01
C PRO A 103 3.46 -9.40 19.90
N VAL A 104 4.04 -9.52 18.71
CA VAL A 104 5.49 -9.71 18.55
C VAL A 104 6.10 -8.56 17.73
N HIS A 105 6.64 -7.57 18.46
CA HIS A 105 7.53 -6.52 17.95
C HIS A 105 6.91 -5.36 17.15
N CYS A 106 5.94 -4.64 17.71
CA CYS A 106 5.60 -3.30 17.19
C CYS A 106 6.48 -2.23 17.87
N GLY A 107 7.75 -2.18 17.48
CA GLY A 107 8.51 -0.94 17.56
C GLY A 107 7.93 0.00 16.50
N LYS A 108 7.24 1.07 16.94
CA LYS A 108 6.72 2.21 16.15
C LYS A 108 7.02 2.08 14.66
N ILE A 109 6.06 1.58 13.89
CA ILE A 109 6.14 1.63 12.42
C ILE A 109 6.23 3.11 12.04
N LEU A 110 7.43 3.52 11.63
CA LEU A 110 7.69 4.84 11.08
C LEU A 110 6.94 4.91 9.75
N GLY A 111 5.78 5.57 9.74
CA GLY A 111 5.13 5.97 8.51
C GLY A 111 6.06 6.92 7.77
N ILE A 112 6.58 6.46 6.63
CA ILE A 112 7.15 7.31 5.59
C ILE A 112 6.03 7.75 4.65
#